data_AF-A0A2Z6EZG8-F1
#
_entry.id   AF-A0A2Z6EZG8-F1
#
_cell.length_a   1.000
_cell.length_b   1.000
_cell.length_c   1.000
_cell.angle_alpha   90.00
_cell.angle_beta   90.00
_cell.angle_gamma   90.00
#
_symmetry.space_group_name_H-M   'P 1'
#
loop_
_entity.id
_entity.type
_entity.pdbx_description
1 polymer ?
#
loop_
_entity_poly.entity_id
_entity_poly.type
_entity_poly.pdbx_seq_one_letter_code
_entity_poly.pdbx_strand_id
1 'polypeptide(L)' 'MYVHVISTDGEAKFWLEPDLQLARNYRYGRPQLREIEALIGVHYDELVDA' A
#
# COMPACT_ATOMS: atom_id res chain seq x y z
N MET A 1 -0.60 4.82 11.12
CA MET A 1 -0.56 3.37 10.76
C MET A 1 0.21 3.15 9.43
N TYR A 2 0.77 1.96 9.15
CA TYR A 2 1.32 1.61 7.81
C TYR A 2 1.01 0.17 7.39
N VAL A 3 0.95 -0.07 6.08
CA VAL A 3 0.84 -1.40 5.48
C VAL A 3 2.10 -1.70 4.68
N HIS A 4 2.59 -2.94 4.79
CA HIS A 4 3.74 -3.44 4.04
C HIS A 4 3.29 -4.56 3.09
N VAL A 5 3.46 -4.32 1.79
CA VAL A 5 3.10 -5.26 0.72
C VAL A 5 4.37 -5.84 0.12
N ILE A 6 4.53 -7.16 0.22
CA ILE A 6 5.71 -7.90 -0.26
C ILE A 6 5.25 -9.00 -1.21
N SER A 7 5.92 -9.15 -2.34
CA SER A 7 5.77 -10.26 -3.27
C SER A 7 7.12 -10.71 -3.81
N THR A 8 7.14 -11.72 -4.68
CA THR A 8 8.35 -12.11 -5.42
C THR A 8 8.89 -10.98 -6.31
N ASP A 9 8.02 -10.06 -6.70
CA ASP A 9 8.32 -9.04 -7.71
C ASP A 9 8.80 -7.74 -7.07
N GLY A 10 8.46 -7.46 -5.80
CA GLY A 10 8.84 -6.23 -5.12
C GLY A 10 8.32 -6.06 -3.69
N GLU A 11 8.66 -4.91 -3.10
CA GLU A 11 8.13 -4.46 -1.80
C GLU A 11 7.61 -3.02 -1.91
N ALA A 12 6.50 -2.73 -1.23
CA ALA A 12 5.98 -1.38 -1.09
C ALA A 12 5.42 -1.15 0.32
N LYS A 13 5.67 0.04 0.86
CA LYS A 13 5.09 0.49 2.13
C LYS A 13 4.18 1.67 1.87
N PHE A 14 3.00 1.64 2.48
CA PHE A 14 2.03 2.72 2.42
C PHE A 14 1.76 3.23 3.83
N TRP A 15 1.83 4.54 4.01
CA TRP A 15 1.21 5.21 5.14
C TRP A 15 -0.29 5.17 4.93
N LEU A 16 -1.06 4.86 5.97
CA LEU A 16 -2.52 4.98 5.92
C LEU A 16 -2.95 6.34 6.44
N GLU A 17 -2.33 6.81 7.52
CA GLU A 17 -2.68 8.08 8.16
C GLU A 17 -1.53 9.09 8.03
N PRO A 18 -1.84 10.40 7.89
CA PRO A 18 -3.20 10.99 7.82
C PRO A 18 -3.92 10.71 6.49
N ASP A 19 -3.19 10.29 5.46
CA ASP A 19 -3.73 9.95 4.14
C ASP A 19 -2.97 8.74 3.57
N LEU A 20 -3.63 8.00 2.67
CA LEU A 20 -3.01 6.90 1.94
C LEU A 20 -1.88 7.42 1.04
N GLN A 21 -0.63 7.11 1.39
CA GLN A 21 0.55 7.59 0.66
C GLN A 21 1.62 6.52 0.53
N LEU A 22 2.22 6.42 -0.65
CA LEU A 22 3.37 5.54 -0.89
C LEU A 22 4.61 6.06 -0.15
N ALA A 23 5.03 5.35 0.88
CA ALA A 23 6.20 5.67 1.69
C ALA A 23 7.51 5.16 1.07
N ARG A 24 7.47 3.94 0.53
CA ARG A 24 8.63 3.28 -0.08
C ARG A 24 8.15 2.33 -1.14
N ASN A 25 8.88 2.27 -2.25
CA ASN A 25 8.70 1.30 -3.30
C ASN A 25 10.06 0.72 -3.72
N TYR A 26 10.10 -0.59 -3.88
CA TYR A 26 11.17 -1.30 -4.56
C TYR A 26 10.56 -2.26 -5.58
N ARG A 27 10.95 -2.07 -6.84
CA ARG A 27 10.60 -2.88 -8.02
C ARG A 27 9.16 -2.87 -8.51
N TYR A 28 8.17 -2.45 -7.73
CA TYR A 28 6.82 -2.31 -8.29
C TYR A 28 6.76 -1.19 -9.34
N GLY A 29 6.20 -1.54 -10.50
CA GLY A 29 5.87 -0.59 -11.54
C GLY A 29 4.64 0.25 -11.19
N ARG A 30 4.43 1.34 -11.93
CA ARG A 30 3.26 2.23 -11.73
C ARG A 30 1.91 1.49 -11.79
N PRO A 31 1.67 0.52 -12.71
CA PRO A 31 0.39 -0.21 -12.72
C PRO A 31 0.17 -1.03 -11.45
N GLN A 32 1.21 -1.74 -10.98
CA GLN A 32 1.15 -2.54 -9.75
C GLN A 32 0.91 -1.66 -8.53
N LEU A 33 1.60 -0.52 -8.42
CA LEU A 33 1.38 0.42 -7.33
C LEU A 33 -0.06 0.93 -7.28
N ARG A 34 -0.68 1.22 -8.44
CA ARG A 34 -2.08 1.64 -8.51
C ARG A 34 -3.05 0.56 -8.07
N GLU A 35 -2.77 -0.69 -8.45
CA GLU A 35 -3.58 -1.83 -8.03
C GLU A 35 -3.47 -2.05 -6.51
N ILE A 36 -2.25 -2.00 -5.97
CA ILE A 36 -2.00 -2.10 -4.53
C ILE A 36 -2.71 -0.96 -3.79
N GLU A 37 -2.58 0.28 -4.26
CA GLU A 37 -3.22 1.46 -3.66
C GLU A 37 -4.76 1.34 -3.70
N ALA A 38 -5.34 0.85 -4.81
CA ALA A 38 -6.77 0.61 -4.91
C ALA A 38 -7.25 -0.47 -3.94
N LEU A 39 -6.50 -1.57 -3.80
CA LEU A 39 -6.82 -2.64 -2.85
C LEU A 39 -6.75 -2.14 -1.39
N ILE A 40 -5.72 -1.39 -1.04
CA ILE A 40 -5.61 -0.77 0.30
C ILE A 40 -6.78 0.19 0.53
N GLY A 41 -7.14 0.99 -0.47
CA GLY A 41 -8.27 1.93 -0.38
C GLY A 41 -9.62 1.24 -0.14
N VAL A 42 -9.88 0.11 -0.79
CA VAL A 42 -11.12 -0.67 -0.58
C VAL A 42 -11.23 -1.22 0.83
N HIS A 43 -10.10 -1.60 1.44
CA HIS A 43 -10.04 -2.18 2.78
C HIS A 43 -9.54 -1.18 3.85
N TYR A 44 -9.56 0.12 3.56
CA TYR A 44 -8.89 1.12 4.40
C TYR A 44 -9.42 1.14 5.83
N ASP A 45 -10.74 1.14 6.00
CA ASP A 45 -11.38 1.16 7.32
C ASP A 45 -11.01 -0.08 8.15
N GLU A 46 -11.01 -1.26 7.51
CA GLU A 46 -10.60 -2.53 8.15
C GLU A 46 -9.13 -2.52 8.57
N LEU A 47 -8.26 -1.85 7.80
CA LEU A 47 -6.83 -1.77 8.05
C LEU A 47 -6.45 -0.72 9.10
N VAL A 48 -7.29 0.32 9.29
CA VAL A 48 -7.07 1.35 10.31
C VAL A 48 -7.68 0.94 11.67
N ASP A 49 -8.74 0.14 11.67
CA ASP A 49 -9.41 -0.32 12.89
C ASP A 49 -8.80 -1.61 13.50
N ALA A 50 -7.79 -2.23 12.86
CA ALA A 50 -7.11 -3.46 13.28
C ALA A 50 -5.90 -3.23 14.20
#